data_AF-A0A179VCS7-F1
#
_entry.id   AF-A0A179VCS7-F1
#
_cell.length_a   1.000
_cell.length_b   1.000
_cell.length_c   1.000
_cell.angle_alpha   90.00
_cell.angle_beta   90.00
_cell.angle_gamma   90.00
#
_symmetry.space_group_name_H-M   'P 1'
#
loop_
_entity.id
_entity.type
_entity.pdbx_description
1 polymer ?
#
loop_
_entity_poly.entity_id
_entity_poly.type
_entity_poly.pdbx_seq_one_letter_code
_entity_poly.pdbx_strand_id
1 'polypeptide(L)'
;MDSGARNNREWDVALSFAGEQRGYVEQVAESLKKHGVRVFYDNFEKVNLWGKNLYEHLDYIYRKAATYAVVFLSADYAKKVWTTHERRSAQARAFEENTEYILPVRVDGSEVPGFLPTVGYIDIASVSPDELALLIVQKIGPIHRKDYLPPNPIALFEILEADSEDDRNAIISISNAFMQSLRRMTTEERDLIAEIMGVGCTEELPDNVHVSLDLIRRDIGMAPAEVLETLRSLSSVGVRVTTAEVQSDEEGIDDEDSGHEASDLIAIQWDDTTYYDDEHVMGYAVERSTEVAWAMLTLGGSYCLDHGRDAIKRLDFSALASDSA
;
A
#
# COMPACT_ATOMS: atom_id res chain seq x y z
N MET A 1 -15.90 -9.85 -15.18
CA MET A 1 -17.01 -9.06 -14.62
C MET A 1 -16.63 -8.70 -13.19
N ASP A 2 -16.79 -7.42 -12.85
CA ASP A 2 -16.67 -6.82 -11.51
C ASP A 2 -15.28 -6.67 -10.85
N SER A 3 -14.28 -6.17 -11.59
CA SER A 3 -13.04 -5.65 -10.98
C SER A 3 -13.27 -4.33 -10.21
N GLY A 4 -14.34 -3.59 -10.54
CA GLY A 4 -14.68 -2.32 -9.90
C GLY A 4 -15.15 -2.45 -8.45
N ALA A 5 -15.93 -3.48 -8.11
CA ALA A 5 -16.40 -3.67 -6.73
C ALA A 5 -15.36 -4.30 -5.79
N ARG A 6 -14.33 -4.99 -6.32
CA ARG A 6 -13.24 -5.55 -5.50
C ARG A 6 -12.37 -4.46 -4.85
N ASN A 7 -12.19 -3.34 -5.54
CA ASN A 7 -11.29 -2.26 -5.10
C ASN A 7 -11.85 -1.39 -3.96
N ASN A 8 -13.13 -1.53 -3.59
CA ASN A 8 -13.77 -0.72 -2.54
C ASN A 8 -14.19 -1.52 -1.31
N ARG A 9 -13.72 -2.77 -1.19
CA ARG A 9 -13.95 -3.62 -0.02
C ARG A 9 -12.99 -3.20 1.11
N GLU A 10 -13.45 -3.26 2.36
CA GLU A 10 -12.63 -2.94 3.54
C GLU A 10 -11.49 -3.96 3.73
N TRP A 11 -11.77 -5.22 3.42
CA TRP A 11 -10.85 -6.34 3.57
C TRP A 11 -10.68 -7.10 2.26
N ASP A 12 -9.50 -7.62 2.01
CA ASP A 12 -9.26 -8.52 0.88
C ASP A 12 -9.69 -9.92 1.26
N VAL A 13 -9.40 -10.33 2.50
CA VAL A 13 -9.74 -11.64 3.04
C VAL A 13 -10.30 -11.50 4.44
N ALA A 14 -11.38 -12.22 4.75
CA ALA A 14 -11.86 -12.41 6.11
C ALA A 14 -11.63 -13.85 6.58
N LEU A 15 -11.05 -14.02 7.77
CA LEU A 15 -10.82 -15.34 8.35
C LEU A 15 -11.98 -15.69 9.30
N SER A 16 -12.69 -16.78 8.99
CA SER A 16 -13.81 -17.29 9.77
C SER A 16 -13.46 -18.63 10.39
N PHE A 17 -13.41 -18.70 11.72
CA PHE A 17 -12.93 -19.87 12.43
C PHE A 17 -13.58 -19.98 13.81
N ALA A 18 -13.52 -21.17 14.42
CA ALA A 18 -13.86 -21.35 15.82
C ALA A 18 -12.62 -21.08 16.67
N GLY A 19 -12.80 -20.51 17.88
CA GLY A 19 -11.69 -20.10 18.74
C GLY A 19 -10.64 -21.18 19.04
N GLU A 20 -11.00 -22.46 18.92
CA GLU A 20 -10.11 -23.61 19.03
C GLU A 20 -8.99 -23.63 17.99
N GLN A 21 -9.21 -23.06 16.80
CA GLN A 21 -8.22 -22.97 15.72
C GLN A 21 -7.37 -21.68 15.78
N ARG A 22 -7.55 -20.85 16.81
CA ARG A 22 -6.97 -19.49 16.88
C ARG A 22 -5.47 -19.45 16.60
N GLY A 23 -4.68 -20.34 17.22
CA GLY A 23 -3.22 -20.31 17.09
C GLY A 23 -2.73 -20.55 15.65
N TYR A 24 -3.43 -21.36 14.86
CA TYR A 24 -3.10 -21.55 13.45
C TYR A 24 -3.55 -20.35 12.61
N VAL A 25 -4.78 -19.87 12.84
CA VAL A 25 -5.37 -18.78 12.06
C VAL A 25 -4.64 -17.45 12.28
N GLU A 26 -4.13 -17.21 13.49
CA GLU A 26 -3.30 -16.03 13.81
C GLU A 26 -2.02 -16.00 12.96
N GLN A 27 -1.32 -17.13 12.84
CA GLN A 27 -0.12 -17.24 12.00
C GLN A 27 -0.44 -17.00 10.52
N VAL A 28 -1.56 -17.52 10.02
CA VAL A 28 -2.04 -17.23 8.65
C VAL A 28 -2.32 -15.74 8.49
N ALA A 29 -2.98 -15.11 9.47
CA ALA A 29 -3.34 -13.69 9.43
C ALA A 29 -2.10 -12.78 9.41
N GLU A 30 -1.10 -13.10 10.23
CA GLU A 30 0.20 -12.40 10.25
C GLU A 30 0.96 -12.59 8.93
N SER A 31 1.02 -13.81 8.41
CA SER A 31 1.69 -14.11 7.13
C SER A 31 1.02 -13.36 5.97
N LEU A 32 -0.31 -13.35 5.92
CA LEU A 32 -1.07 -12.58 4.93
C LEU A 32 -0.81 -11.06 5.03
N LYS A 33 -0.70 -10.52 6.26
CA LYS A 33 -0.34 -9.11 6.47
C LYS A 33 1.05 -8.77 5.91
N LYS A 34 2.03 -9.67 6.10
CA LYS A 34 3.38 -9.50 5.53
C LYS A 34 3.38 -9.47 3.99
N HIS A 35 2.41 -10.15 3.37
CA HIS A 35 2.20 -10.10 1.92
C HIS A 35 1.30 -8.92 1.49
N GLY A 36 1.09 -7.93 2.36
CA GLY A 36 0.30 -6.74 2.07
C GLY A 36 -1.20 -6.97 1.94
N VAL A 37 -1.73 -8.12 2.35
CA VAL A 37 -3.17 -8.43 2.29
C VAL A 37 -3.91 -7.80 3.48
N ARG A 38 -5.02 -7.09 3.22
CA ARG A 38 -5.90 -6.58 4.29
C ARG A 38 -6.75 -7.72 4.81
N VAL A 39 -6.41 -8.21 6.00
CA VAL A 39 -7.08 -9.35 6.61
C VAL A 39 -7.98 -8.92 7.75
N PHE A 40 -9.26 -9.28 7.67
CA PHE A 40 -10.14 -9.25 8.83
C PHE A 40 -9.86 -10.46 9.73
N TYR A 41 -9.42 -10.17 10.96
CA TYR A 41 -9.18 -11.12 12.03
C TYR A 41 -9.64 -10.50 13.36
N ASP A 42 -10.43 -11.24 14.14
CA ASP A 42 -11.13 -10.73 15.33
C ASP A 42 -10.20 -10.07 16.35
N ASN A 43 -9.00 -10.63 16.52
CA ASN A 43 -7.98 -10.13 17.42
C ASN A 43 -7.33 -8.82 16.96
N PHE A 44 -7.27 -8.55 15.66
CA PHE A 44 -6.82 -7.26 15.10
C PHE A 44 -7.87 -6.17 15.27
N GLU A 45 -9.15 -6.55 15.34
CA GLU A 45 -10.29 -5.64 15.36
C GLU A 45 -10.93 -5.51 16.75
N LYS A 46 -10.23 -5.87 17.84
CA LYS A 46 -10.79 -5.91 19.21
C LYS A 46 -11.52 -4.64 19.62
N VAL A 47 -10.94 -3.48 19.35
CA VAL A 47 -11.54 -2.17 19.67
C VAL A 47 -12.81 -1.95 18.84
N ASN A 48 -12.75 -2.25 17.54
CA ASN A 48 -13.86 -2.08 16.62
C ASN A 48 -15.01 -3.06 16.87
N LEU A 49 -14.73 -4.24 17.43
CA LEU A 49 -15.73 -5.27 17.76
C LEU A 49 -16.32 -5.10 19.17
N TRP A 50 -15.72 -4.27 20.03
CA TRP A 50 -16.16 -4.11 21.41
C TRP A 50 -17.58 -3.55 21.48
N GLY A 51 -18.51 -4.35 22.00
CA GLY A 51 -19.92 -3.98 22.17
C GLY A 51 -20.80 -4.21 20.93
N LYS A 52 -20.23 -4.66 19.80
CA LYS A 52 -20.99 -5.00 18.59
C LYS A 52 -21.58 -6.41 18.69
N ASN A 53 -22.73 -6.60 18.03
CA ASN A 53 -23.24 -7.94 17.76
C ASN A 53 -22.35 -8.62 16.71
N LEU A 54 -21.46 -9.51 17.17
CA LEU A 54 -20.51 -10.23 16.30
C LEU A 54 -21.19 -10.92 15.12
N TYR A 55 -22.41 -11.42 15.27
CA TYR A 55 -23.09 -12.16 14.19
C TYR A 55 -23.57 -11.25 13.05
N GLU A 56 -24.16 -10.11 13.37
CA GLU A 56 -24.57 -9.13 12.35
C GLU A 56 -23.35 -8.52 11.65
N HIS A 57 -22.25 -8.34 12.41
CA HIS A 57 -21.00 -7.84 11.86
C HIS A 57 -20.32 -8.86 10.92
N LEU A 58 -20.33 -10.14 11.28
CA LEU A 58 -19.81 -11.20 10.40
C LEU A 58 -20.65 -11.34 9.11
N ASP A 59 -21.98 -11.22 9.18
CA ASP A 59 -22.83 -11.19 7.97
C ASP A 59 -22.48 -10.01 7.06
N TYR A 60 -22.29 -8.81 7.64
CA TYR A 60 -21.81 -7.66 6.89
C TYR A 60 -20.46 -7.91 6.22
N ILE A 61 -19.51 -8.52 6.95
CA ILE A 61 -18.18 -8.81 6.42
C ILE A 61 -18.26 -9.79 5.24
N TYR A 62 -19.02 -10.87 5.36
CA TYR A 62 -19.13 -11.85 4.27
C TYR A 62 -19.87 -11.31 3.06
N ARG A 63 -20.87 -10.45 3.25
CA ARG A 63 -21.70 -9.97 2.13
C ARG A 63 -21.16 -8.71 1.47
N LYS A 64 -20.47 -7.85 2.22
CA LYS A 64 -20.16 -6.49 1.78
C LYS A 64 -18.73 -6.03 2.05
N ALA A 65 -18.07 -6.51 3.10
CA ALA A 65 -16.81 -5.88 3.54
C ALA A 65 -15.53 -6.60 3.09
N ALA A 66 -15.52 -7.92 2.95
CA ALA A 66 -14.32 -8.68 2.51
C ALA A 66 -14.41 -9.10 1.04
N THR A 67 -13.30 -9.31 0.32
CA THR A 67 -13.33 -9.77 -1.10
C THR A 67 -13.34 -11.29 -1.24
N TYR A 68 -12.81 -12.00 -0.25
CA TYR A 68 -12.96 -13.43 -0.05
C TYR A 68 -13.18 -13.74 1.43
N ALA A 69 -13.89 -14.83 1.73
CA ALA A 69 -14.01 -15.36 3.07
C ALA A 69 -13.33 -16.72 3.17
N VAL A 70 -12.25 -16.83 3.95
CA VAL A 70 -11.61 -18.11 4.23
C VAL A 70 -12.30 -18.71 5.46
N VAL A 71 -12.95 -19.85 5.28
CA VAL A 71 -13.76 -20.48 6.32
C VAL A 71 -13.10 -21.77 6.78
N PHE A 72 -12.66 -21.79 8.04
CA PHE A 72 -12.05 -22.94 8.69
C PHE A 72 -13.14 -23.87 9.23
N LEU A 73 -13.46 -24.89 8.44
CA LEU A 73 -14.51 -25.87 8.71
C LEU A 73 -14.05 -26.89 9.76
N SER A 74 -14.64 -26.80 10.96
CA SER A 74 -14.41 -27.73 12.07
C SER A 74 -15.74 -28.13 12.74
N ALA A 75 -15.70 -29.19 13.55
CA ALA A 75 -16.82 -29.58 14.41
C ALA A 75 -17.27 -28.44 15.33
N ASP A 76 -16.31 -27.67 15.87
CA ASP A 76 -16.59 -26.57 16.79
C ASP A 76 -17.14 -25.35 16.07
N TYR A 77 -16.68 -25.11 14.83
CA TYR A 77 -17.27 -24.11 13.95
C TYR A 77 -18.73 -24.42 13.66
N ALA A 78 -19.02 -25.68 13.30
CA ALA A 78 -20.39 -26.15 13.08
C ALA A 78 -21.26 -25.91 14.32
N LYS A 79 -20.78 -26.30 15.52
CA LYS A 79 -21.55 -26.14 16.76
C LYS A 79 -21.83 -24.68 17.11
N LYS A 80 -20.85 -23.78 16.99
CA LYS A 80 -20.96 -22.39 17.44
C LYS A 80 -21.75 -21.53 16.46
N VAL A 81 -21.47 -21.68 15.17
CA VAL A 81 -22.07 -20.84 14.13
C VAL A 81 -23.51 -21.31 13.81
N TRP A 82 -23.81 -22.61 13.97
CA TRP A 82 -25.09 -23.21 13.56
C TRP A 82 -26.07 -23.51 14.71
N THR A 83 -25.97 -22.79 15.84
CA THR A 83 -26.75 -23.05 17.06
C THR A 83 -28.27 -22.91 16.94
N THR A 84 -28.82 -22.30 15.88
CA THR A 84 -30.27 -22.07 15.75
C THR A 84 -30.81 -22.48 14.37
N HIS A 85 -31.94 -23.19 14.32
CA HIS A 85 -32.50 -23.76 13.09
C HIS A 85 -32.82 -22.74 11.99
N GLU A 86 -33.30 -21.54 12.34
CA GLU A 86 -33.57 -20.47 11.37
C GLU A 86 -32.28 -19.86 10.80
N ARG A 87 -31.27 -19.67 11.66
CA ARG A 87 -29.95 -19.13 11.28
C ARG A 87 -29.20 -20.10 10.36
N ARG A 88 -29.34 -21.40 10.61
CA ARG A 88 -28.85 -22.49 9.76
C ARG A 88 -29.38 -22.35 8.32
N SER A 89 -30.68 -22.20 8.14
CA SER A 89 -31.25 -22.09 6.79
C SER A 89 -30.84 -20.81 6.05
N ALA A 90 -30.69 -19.69 6.74
CA ALA A 90 -30.26 -18.43 6.14
C ALA A 90 -28.78 -18.45 5.72
N GLN A 91 -27.89 -18.97 6.57
CA GLN A 91 -26.46 -19.06 6.27
C GLN A 91 -26.15 -20.11 5.20
N ALA A 92 -26.83 -21.26 5.22
CA ALA A 92 -26.66 -22.27 4.17
C ALA A 92 -26.96 -21.70 2.78
N ARG A 93 -28.04 -20.91 2.66
CA ARG A 93 -28.36 -20.20 1.41
C ARG A 93 -27.29 -19.18 1.03
N ALA A 94 -26.82 -18.37 1.98
CA ALA A 94 -25.79 -17.38 1.71
C ALA A 94 -24.48 -18.01 1.20
N PHE A 95 -24.12 -19.19 1.72
CA PHE A 95 -22.93 -19.92 1.29
C PHE A 95 -23.12 -20.66 -0.04
N GLU A 96 -24.31 -21.23 -0.29
CA GLU A 96 -24.65 -21.81 -1.60
C GLU A 96 -24.65 -20.76 -2.71
N GLU A 97 -25.19 -19.56 -2.45
CA GLU A 97 -25.27 -18.47 -3.43
C GLU A 97 -23.92 -17.78 -3.71
N ASN A 98 -22.94 -17.88 -2.81
CA ASN A 98 -21.64 -17.18 -2.89
C ASN A 98 -20.44 -18.15 -2.94
N THR A 99 -20.58 -19.30 -3.61
CA THR A 99 -19.60 -20.39 -3.53
C THR A 99 -18.20 -20.02 -4.04
N GLU A 100 -18.07 -19.12 -5.01
CA GLU A 100 -16.76 -18.70 -5.56
C GLU A 100 -16.02 -17.70 -4.64
N TYR A 101 -16.75 -17.04 -3.75
CA TYR A 101 -16.23 -16.05 -2.79
C TYR A 101 -15.70 -16.68 -1.50
N ILE A 102 -16.11 -17.92 -1.21
CA ILE A 102 -15.76 -18.62 0.02
C ILE A 102 -14.66 -19.62 -0.29
N LEU A 103 -13.59 -19.58 0.50
CA LEU A 103 -12.43 -20.46 0.39
C LEU A 103 -12.44 -21.43 1.58
N PRO A 104 -12.92 -22.67 1.42
CA PRO A 104 -13.04 -23.60 2.53
C PRO A 104 -11.67 -24.18 2.91
N VAL A 105 -11.34 -24.11 4.19
CA VAL A 105 -10.19 -24.80 4.79
C VAL A 105 -10.73 -25.85 5.75
N ARG A 106 -10.50 -27.13 5.45
CA ARG A 106 -10.98 -28.22 6.27
C ARG A 106 -10.02 -28.46 7.42
N VAL A 107 -10.54 -28.36 8.65
CA VAL A 107 -9.78 -28.57 9.89
C VAL A 107 -9.92 -30.02 10.35
N ASP A 108 -11.12 -30.59 10.20
CA ASP A 108 -11.43 -31.97 10.54
C ASP A 108 -12.44 -32.58 9.55
N GLY A 109 -12.78 -33.86 9.71
CA GLY A 109 -13.72 -34.56 8.84
C GLY A 109 -15.20 -34.18 9.02
N SER A 110 -15.52 -33.10 9.73
CA SER A 110 -16.91 -32.75 10.03
C SER A 110 -17.65 -32.20 8.81
N GLU A 111 -18.90 -32.62 8.67
CA GLU A 111 -19.82 -32.05 7.68
C GLU A 111 -20.41 -30.74 8.20
N VAL A 112 -20.11 -29.63 7.50
CA VAL A 112 -20.69 -28.31 7.80
C VAL A 112 -21.81 -28.03 6.80
N PRO A 113 -23.06 -27.81 7.26
CA PRO A 113 -24.18 -27.51 6.37
C PRO A 113 -23.90 -26.27 5.50
N GLY A 114 -24.42 -26.22 4.27
CA GLY A 114 -24.17 -25.12 3.34
C GLY A 114 -22.86 -25.22 2.54
N PHE A 115 -22.00 -26.19 2.85
CA PHE A 115 -20.83 -26.53 2.02
C PHE A 115 -21.07 -27.86 1.31
N LEU A 116 -21.21 -27.81 -0.02
CA LEU A 116 -21.42 -29.01 -0.82
C LEU A 116 -20.12 -29.85 -0.87
N PRO A 117 -20.20 -31.20 -0.85
CA PRO A 117 -19.02 -32.07 -0.97
C PRO A 117 -18.22 -31.87 -2.27
N THR A 118 -18.82 -31.24 -3.28
CA THR A 118 -18.23 -30.95 -4.58
C THR A 118 -17.39 -29.66 -4.61
N VAL A 119 -17.40 -28.86 -3.54
CA VAL A 119 -16.58 -27.64 -3.45
C VAL A 119 -15.14 -28.02 -3.08
N GLY A 120 -14.17 -27.54 -3.86
CA GLY A 120 -12.75 -27.72 -3.55
C GLY A 120 -12.37 -27.06 -2.23
N TYR A 121 -11.57 -27.74 -1.42
CA TYR A 121 -11.10 -27.27 -0.12
C TYR A 121 -9.60 -27.51 0.03
N ILE A 122 -8.97 -26.77 0.94
CA ILE A 122 -7.61 -27.06 1.39
C ILE A 122 -7.71 -27.79 2.73
N ASP A 123 -6.97 -28.89 2.89
CA ASP A 123 -6.89 -29.62 4.17
C ASP A 123 -5.77 -29.00 5.02
N ILE A 124 -6.10 -28.54 6.24
CA ILE A 124 -5.15 -27.94 7.16
C ILE A 124 -4.01 -28.89 7.54
N ALA A 125 -4.23 -30.21 7.47
CA ALA A 125 -3.20 -31.20 7.77
C ALA A 125 -2.15 -31.31 6.65
N SER A 126 -2.44 -30.76 5.48
CA SER A 126 -1.58 -30.83 4.29
C SER A 126 -0.78 -29.56 4.02
N VAL A 127 -1.03 -28.48 4.78
CA VAL A 127 -0.38 -27.18 4.57
C VAL A 127 0.01 -26.53 5.90
N SER A 128 1.14 -25.84 5.90
CA SER A 128 1.52 -24.92 6.97
C SER A 128 0.75 -23.59 6.88
N PRO A 129 0.74 -22.77 7.95
CA PRO A 129 0.15 -21.44 7.93
C PRO A 129 0.66 -20.54 6.78
N ASP A 130 1.98 -20.55 6.53
CA ASP A 130 2.59 -19.75 5.48
C ASP A 130 2.23 -20.25 4.07
N GLU A 131 2.24 -21.57 3.86
CA GLU A 131 1.80 -22.15 2.58
C GLU A 131 0.33 -21.82 2.30
N LEU A 132 -0.54 -21.88 3.31
CA LEU A 132 -1.93 -21.49 3.16
C LEU A 132 -2.05 -19.99 2.82
N ALA A 133 -1.28 -19.12 3.46
CA ALA A 133 -1.27 -17.69 3.15
C ALA A 133 -0.86 -17.44 1.69
N LEU A 134 0.18 -18.13 1.20
CA LEU A 134 0.60 -18.05 -0.20
C LEU A 134 -0.46 -18.54 -1.18
N LEU A 135 -1.16 -19.65 -0.87
CA LEU A 135 -2.27 -20.13 -1.69
C LEU A 135 -3.43 -19.12 -1.74
N ILE A 136 -3.72 -18.46 -0.63
CA ILE A 136 -4.71 -17.38 -0.56
C ILE A 136 -4.24 -16.19 -1.43
N VAL A 137 -2.99 -15.76 -1.32
CA VAL A 137 -2.41 -14.67 -2.14
C VAL A 137 -2.51 -15.00 -3.64
N GLN A 138 -2.23 -16.24 -4.03
CA GLN A 138 -2.39 -16.69 -5.42
C GLN A 138 -3.86 -16.68 -5.86
N LYS A 139 -4.78 -17.08 -4.98
CA LYS A 139 -6.23 -17.13 -5.27
C LYS A 139 -6.84 -15.74 -5.42
N ILE A 140 -6.43 -14.78 -4.59
CA ILE A 140 -6.91 -13.40 -4.70
C ILE A 140 -6.34 -12.69 -5.93
N GLY A 141 -5.14 -13.09 -6.38
CA GLY A 141 -4.45 -12.50 -7.52
C GLY A 141 -3.81 -11.14 -7.20
N PRO A 142 -3.25 -10.43 -8.20
CA PRO A 142 -2.63 -9.13 -7.98
C PRO A 142 -3.66 -8.11 -7.49
N ILE A 143 -3.48 -7.65 -6.25
CA ILE A 143 -4.33 -6.65 -5.62
C ILE A 143 -3.90 -5.29 -6.16
N HIS A 144 -4.76 -4.65 -6.94
CA HIS A 144 -4.55 -3.27 -7.37
C HIS A 144 -5.51 -2.39 -6.59
N ARG A 145 -5.01 -1.54 -5.71
CA ARG A 145 -5.83 -0.63 -4.91
C ARG A 145 -5.89 0.74 -5.58
N LYS A 146 -6.68 1.61 -4.98
CA LYS A 146 -6.70 3.04 -5.32
C LYS A 146 -6.60 3.82 -4.04
N ASP A 147 -5.80 4.89 -4.04
CA ASP A 147 -5.65 5.81 -2.92
C ASP A 147 -5.20 5.12 -1.61
N TYR A 148 -4.34 4.10 -1.73
CA TYR A 148 -3.93 3.23 -0.63
C TYR A 148 -2.46 3.40 -0.25
N LEU A 149 -2.24 3.55 1.06
CA LEU A 149 -0.96 3.46 1.74
C LEU A 149 -1.09 2.42 2.86
N PRO A 150 -0.20 1.42 2.96
CA PRO A 150 -0.29 0.45 4.03
C PRO A 150 -0.02 1.09 5.40
N PRO A 151 -0.76 0.70 6.46
CA PRO A 151 -0.58 1.27 7.80
C PRO A 151 0.79 0.92 8.42
N ASN A 152 1.43 -0.13 7.91
CA ASN A 152 2.76 -0.55 8.32
C ASN A 152 3.62 -0.72 7.04
N PRO A 153 4.28 0.36 6.57
CA PRO A 153 5.10 0.34 5.36
C PRO A 153 6.51 -0.21 5.68
N ILE A 154 6.63 -1.53 5.83
CA ILE A 154 7.87 -2.20 6.23
C ILE A 154 9.04 -1.83 5.31
N ALA A 155 8.83 -1.79 4.00
CA ALA A 155 9.88 -1.42 3.03
C ALA A 155 10.46 -0.01 3.29
N LEU A 156 9.62 0.93 3.75
CA LEU A 156 10.09 2.28 4.09
C LEU A 156 10.94 2.28 5.35
N PHE A 157 10.58 1.46 6.35
CA PHE A 157 11.35 1.37 7.58
C PHE A 157 12.73 0.77 7.36
N GLU A 158 12.83 -0.18 6.43
CA GLU A 158 14.10 -0.79 6.05
C GLU A 158 14.99 0.21 5.30
N ILE A 159 14.49 0.84 4.23
CA ILE A 159 15.31 1.72 3.38
C ILE A 159 15.72 3.01 4.09
N LEU A 160 14.87 3.54 4.97
CA LEU A 160 15.13 4.77 5.72
C LEU A 160 15.86 4.52 7.04
N GLU A 161 16.22 3.25 7.32
CA GLU A 161 16.93 2.81 8.52
C GLU A 161 16.22 3.26 9.81
N ALA A 162 14.93 2.93 9.94
CA ALA A 162 14.12 3.30 11.09
C ALA A 162 14.51 2.52 12.36
N ASP A 163 15.34 3.16 13.20
CA ASP A 163 15.95 2.56 14.39
C ASP A 163 15.02 2.53 15.63
N SER A 164 13.99 3.39 15.66
CA SER A 164 13.10 3.53 16.81
C SER A 164 11.61 3.49 16.44
N GLU A 165 10.74 3.34 17.46
CA GLU A 165 9.30 3.47 17.27
C GLU A 165 8.89 4.90 16.87
N ASP A 166 9.62 5.90 17.37
CA ASP A 166 9.40 7.31 17.03
C ASP A 166 9.75 7.60 15.56
N ASP A 167 10.83 7.00 15.02
CA ASP A 167 11.15 7.09 13.59
C ASP A 167 10.07 6.45 12.72
N ARG A 168 9.57 5.27 13.12
CA ARG A 168 8.48 4.60 12.41
C ARG A 168 7.21 5.45 12.39
N ASN A 169 6.89 6.08 13.52
CA ASN A 169 5.75 6.99 13.64
C ASN A 169 5.95 8.25 12.77
N ALA A 170 7.16 8.79 12.72
CA ALA A 170 7.50 9.91 11.85
C ALA A 170 7.36 9.54 10.37
N ILE A 171 7.95 8.44 9.93
CA ILE A 171 7.86 7.93 8.56
C ILE A 171 6.41 7.70 8.15
N ILE A 172 5.58 7.07 9.00
CA ILE A 172 4.14 6.90 8.74
C ILE A 172 3.45 8.26 8.57
N SER A 173 3.74 9.21 9.46
CA SER A 173 3.09 10.53 9.47
C SER A 173 3.42 11.35 8.23
N ILE A 174 4.70 11.39 7.84
CA ILE A 174 5.20 12.08 6.65
C ILE A 174 4.70 11.38 5.38
N SER A 175 4.69 10.04 5.36
CA SER A 175 4.15 9.29 4.22
C SER A 175 2.66 9.61 3.97
N ASN A 176 1.89 9.77 5.04
CA ASN A 176 0.48 10.18 4.94
C ASN A 176 0.34 11.63 4.44
N ALA A 177 1.23 12.54 4.85
CA ALA A 177 1.25 13.92 4.34
C ALA A 177 1.61 13.95 2.85
N PHE A 178 2.64 13.22 2.43
CA PHE A 178 3.02 13.13 1.03
C PHE A 178 1.91 12.50 0.16
N MET A 179 1.27 11.45 0.65
CA MET A 179 0.09 10.85 0.01
C MET A 179 -1.04 11.87 -0.19
N GLN A 180 -1.23 12.80 0.77
CA GLN A 180 -2.19 13.89 0.62
C GLN A 180 -1.77 14.93 -0.44
N SER A 181 -0.49 15.21 -0.60
CA SER A 181 0.03 16.04 -1.70
C SER A 181 -0.20 15.37 -3.05
N LEU A 182 0.12 14.08 -3.18
CA LEU A 182 -0.11 13.31 -4.40
C LEU A 182 -1.59 13.28 -4.81
N ARG A 183 -2.51 13.17 -3.85
CA ARG A 183 -3.97 13.21 -4.12
C ARG A 183 -4.45 14.54 -4.71
N ARG A 184 -3.70 15.63 -4.53
CA ARG A 184 -4.01 16.96 -5.08
C ARG A 184 -3.41 17.17 -6.47
N MET A 185 -2.53 16.29 -6.91
CA MET A 185 -1.88 16.33 -8.21
C MET A 185 -2.70 15.60 -9.28
N THR A 186 -2.65 16.12 -10.50
CA THR A 186 -3.07 15.45 -11.73
C THR A 186 -2.25 14.18 -11.97
N THR A 187 -2.65 13.36 -12.93
CA THR A 187 -1.93 12.12 -13.24
C THR A 187 -0.57 12.45 -13.85
N GLU A 188 -0.54 13.47 -14.71
CA GLU A 188 0.63 13.98 -15.40
C GLU A 188 1.66 14.57 -14.42
N GLU A 189 1.21 15.36 -13.44
CA GLU A 189 2.08 15.88 -12.37
C GLU A 189 2.68 14.76 -11.52
N ARG A 190 1.89 13.72 -11.21
CA ARG A 190 2.38 12.55 -10.46
C ARG A 190 3.38 11.74 -11.25
N ASP A 191 3.11 11.51 -12.53
CA ASP A 191 4.03 10.81 -13.43
C ASP A 191 5.35 11.57 -13.55
N LEU A 192 5.32 12.91 -13.66
CA LEU A 192 6.52 13.76 -13.70
C LEU A 192 7.37 13.63 -12.41
N ILE A 193 6.75 13.79 -11.24
CA ILE A 193 7.48 13.72 -9.96
C ILE A 193 8.04 12.31 -9.74
N ALA A 194 7.27 11.26 -10.06
CA ALA A 194 7.73 9.88 -9.96
C ALA A 194 8.89 9.59 -10.92
N GLU A 195 8.86 10.11 -12.14
CA GLU A 195 9.98 9.97 -13.07
C GLU A 195 11.23 10.65 -12.52
N ILE A 196 11.13 11.92 -12.10
CA ILE A 196 12.28 12.67 -11.55
C ILE A 196 12.87 11.97 -10.34
N MET A 197 12.04 11.56 -9.37
CA MET A 197 12.52 10.88 -8.16
C MET A 197 13.08 9.47 -8.48
N GLY A 198 12.61 8.82 -9.53
CA GLY A 198 13.05 7.49 -9.95
C GLY A 198 14.38 7.47 -10.71
N VAL A 199 14.64 8.48 -11.53
CA VAL A 199 15.87 8.56 -12.36
C VAL A 199 16.91 9.57 -11.84
N GLY A 200 16.51 10.40 -10.88
CA GLY A 200 17.37 11.44 -10.32
C GLY A 200 18.53 10.89 -9.47
N CYS A 201 19.59 11.67 -9.39
CA CYS A 201 20.73 11.42 -8.51
C CYS A 201 20.37 11.71 -7.06
N THR A 202 20.68 10.77 -6.18
CA THR A 202 20.32 10.79 -4.74
C THR A 202 21.49 11.15 -3.83
N GLU A 203 22.62 11.61 -4.38
CA GLU A 203 23.85 11.90 -3.60
C GLU A 203 23.63 12.99 -2.53
N GLU A 204 22.70 13.92 -2.77
CA GLU A 204 22.32 14.98 -1.83
C GLU A 204 21.04 14.68 -1.04
N LEU A 205 20.58 13.42 -1.00
CA LEU A 205 19.58 13.05 -0.01
C LEU A 205 20.17 13.19 1.41
N PRO A 206 19.38 13.68 2.38
CA PRO A 206 17.93 13.87 2.33
C PRO A 206 17.44 15.22 1.79
N ASP A 207 18.33 16.14 1.41
CA ASP A 207 17.95 17.51 1.09
C ASP A 207 17.17 17.60 -0.23
N ASN A 208 17.70 17.01 -1.30
CA ASN A 208 17.13 17.13 -2.64
C ASN A 208 17.52 15.97 -3.57
N VAL A 209 16.84 15.90 -4.72
CA VAL A 209 17.15 14.96 -5.81
C VAL A 209 17.45 15.75 -7.08
N HIS A 210 18.59 15.46 -7.70
CA HIS A 210 19.05 16.13 -8.92
C HIS A 210 18.66 15.39 -10.18
N VAL A 211 18.23 16.10 -11.22
CA VAL A 211 18.00 15.48 -12.53
C VAL A 211 18.32 16.42 -13.68
N SER A 212 18.74 15.84 -14.80
CA SER A 212 18.89 16.57 -16.06
C SER A 212 17.54 16.73 -16.75
N LEU A 213 17.20 17.96 -17.15
CA LEU A 213 16.04 18.30 -17.96
C LEU A 213 16.08 17.61 -19.33
N ASP A 214 17.27 17.35 -19.92
CA ASP A 214 17.38 16.57 -21.16
C ASP A 214 17.01 15.10 -20.93
N LEU A 215 17.36 14.53 -19.77
CA LEU A 215 16.97 13.15 -19.43
C LEU A 215 15.44 13.05 -19.30
N ILE A 216 14.81 13.96 -18.53
CA ILE A 216 13.35 14.01 -18.39
C ILE A 216 12.68 14.19 -19.76
N ARG A 217 13.18 15.11 -20.60
CA ARG A 217 12.66 15.30 -21.96
C ARG A 217 12.67 14.01 -22.78
N ARG A 218 13.71 13.17 -22.64
CA ARG A 218 13.81 11.89 -23.37
C ARG A 218 12.84 10.84 -22.84
N ASP A 219 12.62 10.79 -21.52
CA ASP A 219 11.83 9.75 -20.88
C ASP A 219 10.31 9.98 -20.97
N ILE A 220 9.87 11.25 -20.81
CA ILE A 220 8.45 11.61 -20.81
C ILE A 220 8.03 12.49 -22.01
N GLY A 221 8.97 12.94 -22.84
CA GLY A 221 8.68 13.73 -24.04
C GLY A 221 8.27 15.19 -23.79
N MET A 222 8.33 15.67 -22.55
CA MET A 222 8.01 17.05 -22.18
C MET A 222 9.17 18.00 -22.47
N ALA A 223 8.87 19.22 -22.91
CA ALA A 223 9.92 20.23 -23.13
C ALA A 223 10.45 20.76 -21.78
N PRO A 224 11.75 21.14 -21.67
CA PRO A 224 12.32 21.65 -20.42
C PRO A 224 11.53 22.81 -19.77
N ALA A 225 11.03 23.74 -20.59
CA ALA A 225 10.19 24.85 -20.12
C ALA A 225 8.86 24.38 -19.49
N GLU A 226 8.24 23.36 -20.09
CA GLU A 226 6.98 22.77 -19.62
C GLU A 226 7.17 22.00 -18.30
N VAL A 227 8.29 21.28 -18.18
CA VAL A 227 8.72 20.62 -16.93
C VAL A 227 8.86 21.65 -15.81
N LEU A 228 9.61 22.73 -16.05
CA LEU A 228 9.82 23.78 -15.05
C LEU A 228 8.52 24.51 -14.68
N GLU A 229 7.64 24.78 -15.64
CA GLU A 229 6.34 25.39 -15.38
C GLU A 229 5.47 24.52 -14.48
N THR A 230 5.43 23.21 -14.77
CA THR A 230 4.67 22.22 -13.99
C THR A 230 5.24 22.05 -12.59
N LEU A 231 6.57 21.94 -12.44
CA LEU A 231 7.19 21.86 -11.12
C LEU A 231 6.94 23.10 -10.26
N ARG A 232 6.97 24.30 -10.86
CA ARG A 232 6.70 25.55 -10.14
C ARG A 232 5.24 25.66 -9.69
N SER A 233 4.28 25.13 -10.46
CA SER A 233 2.87 25.11 -10.03
C SER A 233 2.61 24.17 -8.85
N LEU A 234 3.50 23.19 -8.62
CA LEU A 234 3.42 22.25 -7.50
C LEU A 234 3.96 22.80 -6.15
N SER A 235 4.41 24.06 -6.11
CA SER A 235 4.84 24.72 -4.87
C SER A 235 3.77 24.74 -3.77
N SER A 236 2.50 24.81 -4.16
CA SER A 236 1.37 24.77 -3.21
C SER A 236 1.13 23.41 -2.54
N VAL A 237 1.74 22.33 -3.07
CA VAL A 237 1.67 20.98 -2.51
C VAL A 237 3.02 20.49 -1.96
N GLY A 238 3.95 21.42 -1.76
CA GLY A 238 5.24 21.19 -1.10
C GLY A 238 6.42 20.95 -2.03
N VAL A 239 6.22 20.88 -3.36
CA VAL A 239 7.34 20.67 -4.29
C VAL A 239 8.08 21.98 -4.52
N ARG A 240 9.39 22.01 -4.25
CA ARG A 240 10.26 23.12 -4.68
C ARG A 240 11.27 22.63 -5.70
N VAL A 241 11.54 23.47 -6.69
CA VAL A 241 12.54 23.24 -7.72
C VAL A 241 13.56 24.36 -7.70
N THR A 242 14.84 24.02 -7.74
CA THR A 242 15.95 24.93 -7.95
C THR A 242 16.66 24.55 -9.24
N THR A 243 17.11 25.55 -9.99
CA THR A 243 17.99 25.38 -11.15
C THR A 243 19.39 25.74 -10.68
N ALA A 244 20.37 24.86 -10.89
CA ALA A 244 21.76 25.24 -10.63
C ALA A 244 22.13 26.35 -11.63
N GLU A 245 22.56 27.53 -11.18
CA GLU A 245 23.29 28.40 -12.10
C GLU A 245 24.72 27.86 -12.18
N VAL A 246 25.21 27.57 -13.38
CA VAL A 246 26.63 27.24 -13.56
C VAL A 246 27.40 28.50 -13.17
N GLN A 247 27.93 28.55 -11.93
CA GLN A 247 28.97 29.50 -11.59
C GLN A 247 30.20 29.10 -12.40
N SER A 248 30.46 29.85 -13.48
CA SER A 248 31.76 29.84 -14.13
C SER A 248 32.76 30.46 -13.16
N ASP A 249 33.35 29.62 -12.31
CA ASP A 249 34.56 29.96 -11.57
C ASP A 249 35.75 30.02 -12.56
N GLU A 250 35.73 30.99 -13.46
CA GLU A 250 36.94 31.45 -14.14
C GLU A 250 37.08 32.95 -13.89
N GLU A 251 37.99 33.28 -12.97
CA GLU A 251 38.55 34.61 -12.86
C GLU A 251 39.14 35.02 -14.23
N GLY A 252 38.40 35.87 -14.95
CA GLY A 252 38.96 36.83 -15.89
C GLY A 252 39.08 36.37 -17.34
N ILE A 253 37.94 36.26 -18.04
CA ILE A 253 37.84 36.61 -19.46
C ILE A 253 36.52 37.35 -19.68
N ASP A 254 36.59 38.63 -20.06
CA ASP A 254 35.46 39.41 -20.55
C ASP A 254 35.01 38.85 -21.91
N ASP A 255 34.16 37.81 -21.91
CA ASP A 255 33.43 37.38 -23.11
C ASP A 255 32.00 37.94 -23.06
N GLU A 256 31.77 39.06 -23.75
CA GLU A 256 30.45 39.69 -23.97
C GLU A 256 29.51 38.86 -24.88
N ASP A 257 29.74 37.55 -25.07
CA ASP A 257 28.93 36.68 -25.94
C ASP A 257 28.77 35.24 -25.42
N SER A 258 28.90 34.99 -24.10
CA SER A 258 28.43 33.72 -23.54
C SER A 258 26.93 33.82 -23.27
N GLY A 259 26.11 33.46 -24.26
CA GLY A 259 24.72 33.10 -24.00
C GLY A 259 24.71 32.00 -22.95
N HIS A 260 24.48 32.35 -21.67
CA HIS A 260 24.41 31.39 -20.58
C HIS A 260 23.30 30.40 -20.90
N GLU A 261 23.66 29.21 -21.39
CA GLU A 261 22.76 28.08 -21.44
C GLU A 261 22.31 27.84 -20.00
N ALA A 262 21.01 28.01 -19.75
CA ALA A 262 20.43 27.67 -18.46
C ALA A 262 20.86 26.23 -18.15
N SER A 263 21.40 26.01 -16.96
CA SER A 263 21.83 24.66 -16.57
C SER A 263 20.69 23.69 -16.81
N ASP A 264 20.99 22.64 -17.56
CA ASP A 264 20.07 21.52 -17.75
C ASP A 264 19.88 20.72 -16.44
N LEU A 265 20.58 21.05 -15.35
CA LEU A 265 20.43 20.40 -14.06
C LEU A 265 19.46 21.15 -13.15
N ILE A 266 18.45 20.43 -12.66
CA ILE A 266 17.55 20.90 -11.62
C ILE A 266 17.72 20.05 -10.36
N ALA A 267 17.43 20.63 -9.20
CA ALA A 267 17.21 19.90 -7.96
C ALA A 267 15.74 20.05 -7.54
N ILE A 268 15.13 18.96 -7.09
CA ILE A 268 13.79 18.95 -6.54
C ILE A 268 13.80 18.50 -5.09
N GLN A 269 12.93 19.10 -4.30
CA GLN A 269 12.67 18.72 -2.91
C GLN A 269 11.17 18.71 -2.68
N TRP A 270 10.73 17.87 -1.74
CA TRP A 270 9.36 17.91 -1.25
C TRP A 270 9.37 18.29 0.23
N ASP A 271 8.96 19.52 0.51
CA ASP A 271 8.83 20.02 1.87
C ASP A 271 7.47 19.60 2.46
N ASP A 272 7.51 18.86 3.56
CA ASP A 272 6.31 18.59 4.33
C ASP A 272 5.81 19.87 5.03
N THR A 273 4.69 20.40 4.54
CA THR A 273 4.07 21.61 5.11
C THR A 273 3.13 21.32 6.28
N THR A 274 3.03 20.07 6.73
CA THR A 274 2.14 19.64 7.80
C THR A 274 2.68 20.06 9.17
N TYR A 275 1.79 20.54 10.04
CA TYR A 275 2.14 20.77 11.44
C TYR A 275 1.90 19.51 12.27
N TYR A 276 2.93 19.07 12.98
CA TYR A 276 2.90 17.96 13.92
C TYR A 276 3.00 18.46 15.35
N ASP A 277 2.15 17.93 16.24
CA ASP A 277 2.24 18.21 17.68
C ASP A 277 3.45 17.51 18.34
N ASP A 278 3.93 16.44 17.72
CA ASP A 278 5.08 15.66 18.18
C ASP A 278 6.39 16.29 17.67
N GLU A 279 7.30 16.64 18.59
CA GLU A 279 8.57 17.30 18.27
C GLU A 279 9.52 16.40 17.46
N HIS A 280 9.50 15.08 17.69
CA HIS A 280 10.33 14.14 16.93
C HIS A 280 9.84 14.05 15.49
N VAL A 281 8.52 13.91 15.29
CA VAL A 281 7.93 13.91 13.95
C VAL A 281 8.20 15.23 13.23
N MET A 282 8.07 16.36 13.92
CA MET A 282 8.38 17.68 13.35
C MET A 282 9.85 17.78 12.91
N GLY A 283 10.79 17.40 13.77
CA GLY A 283 12.22 17.42 13.44
C GLY A 283 12.56 16.52 12.25
N TYR A 284 12.02 15.29 12.27
CA TYR A 284 12.22 14.33 11.19
C TYR A 284 11.64 14.83 9.86
N ALA A 285 10.46 15.45 9.88
CA ALA A 285 9.84 16.01 8.67
C ALA A 285 10.66 17.14 8.06
N VAL A 286 11.25 18.00 8.89
CA VAL A 286 12.13 19.09 8.43
C VAL A 286 13.40 18.55 7.77
N GLU A 287 13.97 17.47 8.31
CA GLU A 287 15.26 16.95 7.86
C GLU A 287 15.14 15.93 6.71
N ARG A 288 14.08 15.11 6.69
CA ARG A 288 14.02 13.90 5.85
C ARG A 288 12.76 13.77 4.98
N SER A 289 11.93 14.80 4.86
CA SER A 289 10.68 14.73 4.07
C SER A 289 10.90 14.39 2.59
N THR A 290 11.91 14.97 1.94
CA THR A 290 12.25 14.63 0.55
C THR A 290 12.68 13.17 0.42
N GLU A 291 13.47 12.65 1.36
CA GLU A 291 13.93 11.26 1.36
C GLU A 291 12.76 10.28 1.53
N VAL A 292 11.81 10.58 2.43
CA VAL A 292 10.58 9.79 2.59
C VAL A 292 9.76 9.79 1.30
N ALA A 293 9.57 10.95 0.68
CA ALA A 293 8.84 11.07 -0.58
C ALA A 293 9.52 10.29 -1.73
N TRP A 294 10.85 10.38 -1.83
CA TRP A 294 11.66 9.61 -2.77
C TRP A 294 11.49 8.11 -2.54
N ALA A 295 11.64 7.63 -1.31
CA ALA A 295 11.50 6.22 -0.96
C ALA A 295 10.10 5.69 -1.29
N MET A 296 9.05 6.48 -1.03
CA MET A 296 7.69 6.12 -1.39
C MET A 296 7.49 5.92 -2.89
N LEU A 297 8.01 6.81 -3.74
CA LEU A 297 7.82 6.72 -5.19
C LEU A 297 8.67 5.62 -5.83
N THR A 298 9.87 5.40 -5.30
CA THR A 298 10.80 4.38 -5.83
C THR A 298 10.43 2.97 -5.42
N LEU A 299 9.93 2.76 -4.20
CA LEU A 299 9.51 1.44 -3.70
C LEU A 299 8.02 1.16 -3.91
N GLY A 300 7.19 2.20 -4.07
CA GLY A 300 5.74 2.09 -4.23
C GLY A 300 5.31 1.40 -5.52
N GLY A 301 6.16 1.46 -6.54
CA GLY A 301 5.98 0.73 -7.79
C GLY A 301 6.58 -0.67 -7.71
N SER A 302 5.78 -1.71 -7.98
CA SER A 302 6.31 -3.07 -8.04
C SER A 302 7.48 -3.19 -9.05
N TYR A 303 8.24 -4.29 -8.98
CA TYR A 303 9.52 -4.61 -9.64
C TYR A 303 9.72 -4.29 -11.16
N CYS A 304 8.77 -3.69 -11.89
CA CYS A 304 9.01 -3.13 -13.22
C CYS A 304 8.42 -1.72 -13.43
N LEU A 305 9.03 -0.96 -14.33
CA LEU A 305 8.66 0.44 -14.64
C LEU A 305 7.18 0.62 -15.00
N ASP A 306 6.59 -0.28 -15.78
CA ASP A 306 5.19 -0.18 -16.20
C ASP A 306 4.21 -0.34 -15.03
N HIS A 307 4.46 -1.30 -14.14
CA HIS A 307 3.63 -1.48 -12.95
C HIS A 307 3.86 -0.35 -11.94
N GLY A 308 5.07 0.22 -11.88
CA GLY A 308 5.34 1.39 -11.06
C GLY A 308 4.53 2.61 -11.50
N ARG A 309 4.51 2.89 -12.81
CA ARG A 309 3.66 3.95 -13.37
C ARG A 309 2.18 3.70 -13.07
N ASP A 310 1.70 2.48 -13.28
CA ASP A 310 0.31 2.12 -12.99
C ASP A 310 -0.06 2.27 -11.50
N ALA A 311 0.88 1.97 -10.59
CA ALA A 311 0.72 2.17 -9.15
C ALA A 311 0.63 3.66 -8.79
N ILE A 312 1.52 4.51 -9.32
CA ILE A 312 1.49 5.97 -9.09
C ILE A 312 0.18 6.59 -9.61
N LYS A 313 -0.29 6.17 -10.78
CA LYS A 313 -1.57 6.64 -11.35
C LYS A 313 -2.76 6.36 -10.43
N ARG A 314 -2.76 5.20 -9.78
CA ARG A 314 -3.81 4.77 -8.85
C ARG A 314 -3.56 5.21 -7.41
N LEU A 315 -2.37 5.74 -7.11
CA LEU A 315 -1.88 5.96 -5.76
C LEU A 315 -1.96 4.69 -4.92
N ASP A 316 -1.42 3.61 -5.47
CA ASP A 316 -1.40 2.30 -4.85
C ASP A 316 -0.01 1.95 -4.34
N PHE A 317 0.26 2.25 -3.08
CA PHE A 317 1.53 1.97 -2.42
C PHE A 317 1.52 0.62 -1.67
N SER A 318 0.71 -0.33 -2.14
CA SER A 318 0.58 -1.66 -1.51
C SER A 318 1.91 -2.41 -1.42
N ALA A 319 2.85 -2.16 -2.34
CA ALA A 319 4.18 -2.78 -2.35
C ALA A 319 5.00 -2.44 -1.09
N LEU A 320 4.71 -1.32 -0.42
CA LEU A 320 5.43 -0.91 0.79
C LEU A 320 5.15 -1.81 2.01
N ALA A 321 4.14 -2.68 1.96
CA ALA A 321 3.72 -3.51 3.10
C ALA A 321 4.60 -4.75 3.35
N SER A 322 5.43 -5.13 2.38
CA SER A 322 6.33 -6.27 2.43
C SER A 322 7.78 -5.80 2.44
N ASP A 323 8.69 -6.63 2.97
CA ASP A 323 10.13 -6.37 2.91
C ASP A 323 10.58 -6.07 1.48
N SER A 324 11.50 -5.12 1.35
CA SER A 324 12.14 -4.79 0.07
C SER A 324 13.08 -5.95 -0.32
N ALA A 325 12.57 -6.90 -1.12
CA ALA A 325 13.38 -7.99 -1.68
C ALA A 325 14.31 -7.49 -2.80
#